data_AF-A0A7Y4X9L3-F1
#
_entry.id   AF-A0A7Y4X9L3-F1
#
_cell.length_a   1.000
_cell.length_b   1.000
_cell.length_c   1.000
_cell.angle_alpha   90.00
_cell.angle_beta   90.00
_cell.angle_gamma   90.00
#
_symmetry.space_group_name_H-M   'P 1'
#
loop_
_entity.id
_entity.type
_entity.pdbx_description
1 polymer ?
#
loop_
_entity_poly.entity_id
_entity_poly.type
_entity_poly.pdbx_seq_one_letter_code
_entity_poly.pdbx_strand_id
1 'polypeptide(L)'
;MYKSLIALALTFALSLQPSNATQQEAPIAIMGATVVDGTGAQPQQLNILIQGNRITAIAPKIELPPNTKTIDAEGMTLLPGIFDLHTHLPYASGGGVNGDWPKNLKAYLYCGVTSVVDFGTYPETFEPMRRLIKDGAVVAPRLHLAARMSTPGGHGAEGGRGDFFSLEVTSPREARAA
;
A
#
# COMPACT_ATOMS: atom_id res chain seq x y z
N MET A 1 -49.37 -50.12 36.68
CA MET A 1 -49.46 -48.77 36.08
C MET A 1 -48.06 -48.14 36.09
N TYR A 2 -47.26 -48.36 35.05
CA TYR A 2 -45.96 -47.69 34.87
C TYR A 2 -45.92 -47.13 33.44
N LYS A 3 -45.59 -45.83 33.35
CA LYS A 3 -45.73 -44.97 32.17
C LYS A 3 -44.58 -45.19 31.18
N SER A 4 -44.91 -45.31 29.90
CA SER A 4 -43.97 -45.33 28.77
C SER A 4 -43.30 -43.96 28.58
N LEU A 5 -41.98 -43.96 28.41
CA LEU A 5 -41.19 -42.80 27.99
C LEU A 5 -40.87 -42.93 26.50
N ILE A 6 -41.34 -41.97 25.71
CA ILE A 6 -41.05 -41.81 24.28
C ILE A 6 -39.74 -41.02 24.18
N ALA A 7 -38.71 -41.60 23.55
CA ALA A 7 -37.45 -40.93 23.25
C ALA A 7 -37.59 -40.13 21.94
N LEU A 8 -37.41 -38.81 22.03
CA LEU A 8 -37.42 -37.88 20.90
C LEU A 8 -36.00 -37.80 20.32
N ALA A 9 -35.78 -38.39 19.14
CA ALA A 9 -34.52 -38.26 18.42
C ALA A 9 -34.50 -36.95 17.61
N LEU A 10 -33.66 -35.99 18.01
CA LEU A 10 -33.43 -34.74 17.29
C LEU A 10 -32.40 -35.00 16.16
N THR A 11 -32.83 -34.98 14.91
CA THR A 11 -31.93 -35.04 13.74
C THR A 11 -31.33 -33.66 13.47
N PHE A 12 -30.02 -33.52 13.69
CA PHE A 12 -29.26 -32.32 13.36
C PHE A 12 -28.89 -32.37 11.86
N ALA A 13 -29.61 -31.62 11.02
CA ALA A 13 -29.27 -31.48 9.60
C ALA A 13 -28.08 -30.50 9.46
N LEU A 14 -26.91 -31.05 9.10
CA LEU A 14 -25.70 -30.27 8.86
C LEU A 14 -25.83 -29.56 7.50
N SER A 15 -26.13 -28.27 7.51
CA SER A 15 -26.13 -27.44 6.30
C SER A 15 -24.68 -27.18 5.87
N LEU A 16 -24.26 -27.83 4.77
CA LEU A 16 -23.04 -27.49 4.05
C LEU A 16 -23.21 -26.07 3.46
N GLN A 17 -22.68 -25.06 4.14
CA GLN A 17 -22.53 -23.75 3.54
C GLN A 17 -21.44 -23.82 2.45
N PRO A 18 -21.67 -23.23 1.26
CA PRO A 18 -20.63 -23.13 0.25
C PRO A 18 -19.45 -22.37 0.86
N SER A 19 -18.27 -22.99 0.81
CA SER A 19 -17.03 -22.31 1.14
C SER A 19 -16.92 -21.11 0.21
N ASN A 20 -16.81 -19.90 0.78
CA ASN A 20 -16.33 -18.73 0.06
C ASN A 20 -14.86 -19.02 -0.31
N ALA A 21 -14.65 -19.80 -1.36
CA ALA A 21 -13.38 -19.85 -2.04
C ALA A 21 -13.14 -18.41 -2.51
N THR A 22 -12.18 -17.73 -1.87
CA THR A 22 -11.65 -16.46 -2.37
C THR A 22 -11.29 -16.70 -3.83
N GLN A 23 -12.09 -16.13 -4.74
CA GLN A 23 -11.88 -16.28 -6.17
C GLN A 23 -10.48 -15.76 -6.47
N GLN A 24 -9.57 -16.67 -6.77
CA GLN A 24 -8.18 -16.33 -7.00
C GLN A 24 -8.14 -15.33 -8.16
N GLU A 25 -7.54 -14.16 -7.90
CA GLU A 25 -7.46 -13.10 -8.89
C GLU A 25 -6.81 -13.67 -10.17
N ALA A 26 -7.46 -13.40 -11.30
CA ALA A 26 -6.97 -13.84 -12.60
C ALA A 26 -5.52 -13.33 -12.80
N PRO A 27 -4.57 -14.19 -13.22
CA PRO A 27 -3.22 -13.75 -13.55
C PRO A 27 -3.23 -12.63 -14.58
N ILE A 28 -2.20 -11.78 -14.56
CA ILE A 28 -2.03 -10.69 -15.51
C ILE A 28 -0.71 -10.91 -16.25
N ALA A 29 -0.73 -10.85 -17.57
CA ALA A 29 0.46 -10.87 -18.40
C ALA A 29 0.62 -9.53 -19.13
N ILE A 30 1.80 -8.91 -19.04
CA ILE A 30 2.17 -7.73 -19.83
C ILE A 30 3.10 -8.22 -20.94
N MET A 31 2.73 -7.98 -22.20
CA MET A 31 3.39 -8.58 -23.35
C MET A 31 4.11 -7.53 -24.21
N GLY A 32 5.31 -7.87 -24.68
CA GLY A 32 6.05 -7.07 -25.68
C GLY A 32 6.61 -5.74 -25.19
N ALA A 33 6.71 -5.52 -23.88
CA ALA A 33 7.21 -4.26 -23.34
C ALA A 33 8.74 -4.15 -23.44
N THR A 34 9.25 -2.93 -23.64
CA THR A 34 10.66 -2.63 -23.36
C THR A 34 10.82 -2.45 -21.84
N VAL A 35 11.42 -3.41 -21.16
CA VAL A 35 11.51 -3.45 -19.70
C VAL A 35 12.79 -2.80 -19.22
N VAL A 36 12.64 -1.83 -18.32
CA VAL A 36 13.72 -1.25 -17.50
C VAL A 36 13.54 -1.78 -16.08
N ASP A 37 14.38 -2.70 -15.62
CA ASP A 37 14.15 -3.44 -14.36
C ASP A 37 14.65 -2.73 -13.08
N GLY A 38 15.31 -1.58 -13.23
CA GLY A 38 15.88 -0.81 -12.11
C GLY A 38 17.23 -1.32 -11.60
N THR A 39 17.81 -2.37 -12.20
CA THR A 39 19.15 -2.89 -11.82
C THR A 39 20.30 -2.09 -12.45
N GLY A 40 19.99 -1.25 -13.44
CA GLY A 40 20.97 -0.54 -14.26
C GLY A 40 21.40 -1.33 -15.51
N ALA A 41 20.87 -2.53 -15.74
CA ALA A 41 21.04 -3.26 -16.98
C ALA A 41 20.40 -2.53 -18.18
N GLN A 42 20.84 -2.87 -19.40
CA GLN A 42 20.24 -2.34 -20.62
C GLN A 42 18.79 -2.79 -20.76
N PRO A 43 17.88 -1.92 -21.23
CA PRO A 43 16.48 -2.29 -21.43
C PRO A 43 16.33 -3.42 -22.46
N GLN A 44 15.36 -4.31 -22.24
CA GLN A 44 15.12 -5.48 -23.11
C GLN A 44 13.64 -5.64 -23.42
N GLN A 45 13.30 -6.11 -24.61
CA GLN A 45 11.92 -6.52 -24.92
C GLN A 45 11.60 -7.84 -24.23
N LEU A 46 10.67 -7.81 -23.28
CA LEU A 46 10.31 -8.95 -22.44
C LEU A 46 8.80 -8.96 -22.15
N ASN A 47 8.33 -10.12 -21.72
CA ASN A 47 7.00 -10.29 -21.16
C ASN A 47 7.09 -10.45 -19.65
N ILE A 48 6.04 -10.09 -18.93
CA ILE A 48 5.94 -10.19 -17.47
C ILE A 48 4.66 -10.94 -17.11
N LEU A 49 4.76 -11.92 -16.21
CA LEU A 49 3.61 -12.59 -15.60
C LEU A 49 3.48 -12.20 -14.13
N ILE A 50 2.26 -11.81 -13.75
CA ILE A 50 1.89 -11.41 -12.40
C ILE A 50 0.78 -12.34 -11.94
N GLN A 51 0.96 -12.92 -10.75
CA GLN A 51 -0.04 -13.78 -10.11
C GLN A 51 -0.28 -13.24 -8.69
N GLY A 52 -1.50 -12.81 -8.41
CA GLY A 52 -1.82 -12.07 -7.20
C GLY A 52 -0.95 -10.81 -7.07
N ASN A 53 -0.18 -10.71 -5.98
CA ASN A 53 0.67 -9.56 -5.68
C ASN A 53 2.15 -9.74 -6.03
N ARG A 54 2.50 -10.74 -6.85
CA ARG A 54 3.90 -11.07 -7.20
C ARG A 54 4.10 -11.18 -8.70
N ILE A 55 5.25 -10.71 -9.16
CA ILE A 55 5.79 -11.07 -10.47
C ILE A 55 6.36 -12.48 -10.35
N THR A 56 5.90 -13.39 -11.20
CA THR A 56 6.29 -14.81 -11.18
C THR A 56 7.17 -15.20 -12.36
N ALA A 57 7.16 -14.43 -13.45
CA ALA A 57 8.09 -14.63 -14.57
C ALA A 57 8.40 -13.32 -15.29
N ILE A 58 9.64 -13.22 -15.80
CA ILE A 58 10.15 -12.15 -16.66
C ILE A 58 10.98 -12.84 -17.75
N ALA A 59 10.50 -12.88 -19.00
CA ALA A 59 11.19 -13.60 -20.08
C ALA A 59 10.69 -13.18 -21.48
N PRO A 60 11.50 -13.41 -22.54
CA PRO A 60 11.06 -13.18 -23.94
C PRO A 60 9.87 -14.05 -24.36
N LYS A 61 9.66 -15.20 -23.70
CA LYS A 61 8.52 -16.10 -23.90
C LYS A 61 8.07 -16.63 -22.54
N ILE A 62 6.77 -16.58 -22.27
CA ILE A 62 6.17 -17.06 -21.03
C ILE A 62 4.98 -17.97 -21.36
N GLU A 63 4.83 -19.06 -20.61
CA GLU A 63 3.62 -19.88 -20.63
C GLU A 63 2.53 -19.21 -19.79
N LEU A 64 1.39 -18.93 -20.41
CA LEU A 64 0.29 -18.23 -19.74
C LEU A 64 -0.62 -19.24 -19.04
N PRO A 65 -0.83 -19.12 -17.71
CA PRO A 65 -1.85 -19.91 -17.03
C PRO A 65 -3.24 -19.69 -17.65
N PRO A 66 -4.18 -20.65 -17.50
CA PRO A 66 -5.56 -20.45 -17.91
C PRO A 66 -6.18 -19.19 -17.28
N ASN A 67 -7.09 -18.53 -18.00
CA ASN A 67 -7.77 -17.31 -17.58
C ASN A 67 -6.84 -16.10 -17.31
N THR A 68 -5.63 -16.08 -17.87
CA THR A 68 -4.73 -14.92 -17.80
C THR A 68 -5.30 -13.74 -18.57
N LYS A 69 -5.33 -12.56 -17.93
CA LYS A 69 -5.63 -11.28 -18.57
C LYS A 69 -4.36 -10.74 -19.22
N THR A 70 -4.41 -10.50 -20.52
CA THR A 70 -3.26 -9.99 -21.27
C THR A 70 -3.36 -8.48 -21.49
N ILE A 71 -2.25 -7.78 -21.26
CA ILE A 71 -2.03 -6.38 -21.57
C ILE A 71 -0.99 -6.34 -22.69
N ASP A 72 -1.36 -5.79 -23.84
CA ASP A 72 -0.43 -5.51 -24.93
C ASP A 72 0.33 -4.21 -24.64
N ALA A 73 1.65 -4.30 -24.57
CA ALA A 73 2.55 -3.20 -24.26
C ALA A 73 3.63 -3.04 -25.34
N GLU A 74 3.39 -3.54 -26.56
CA GLU A 74 4.29 -3.32 -27.68
C GLU A 74 4.50 -1.81 -27.94
N GLY A 75 5.76 -1.41 -28.13
CA GLY A 75 6.15 -0.01 -28.28
C GLY A 75 6.11 0.80 -26.98
N MET A 76 5.69 0.22 -25.85
CA MET A 76 5.72 0.86 -24.53
C MET A 76 6.99 0.50 -23.76
N THR A 77 7.36 1.37 -22.82
CA THR A 77 8.40 1.10 -21.83
C THR A 77 7.75 0.77 -20.49
N LEU A 78 8.13 -0.35 -19.89
CA LEU A 78 7.67 -0.78 -18.58
C LEU A 78 8.76 -0.51 -17.53
N LEU A 79 8.38 0.14 -16.45
CA LEU A 79 9.24 0.45 -15.31
C LEU A 79 8.66 -0.13 -14.00
N PRO A 80 9.50 -0.40 -12.99
CA PRO A 80 9.07 -0.55 -11.62
C PRO A 80 8.23 0.65 -11.18
N GLY A 81 7.33 0.42 -10.23
CA GLY A 81 6.62 1.51 -9.58
C GLY A 81 7.61 2.50 -8.94
N ILE A 82 7.34 3.79 -9.11
CA ILE A 82 8.26 4.86 -8.68
C ILE A 82 8.18 5.03 -7.16
N PHE A 83 9.30 5.43 -6.56
CA PHE A 83 9.41 5.81 -5.16
C PHE A 83 9.58 7.32 -5.03
N ASP A 84 8.78 7.95 -4.18
CA ASP A 84 9.04 9.31 -3.69
C ASP A 84 9.54 9.23 -2.24
N LEU A 85 10.79 9.63 -2.03
CA LEU A 85 11.47 9.45 -0.75
C LEU A 85 11.37 10.66 0.18
N HIS A 86 10.70 11.74 -0.23
CA HIS A 86 10.59 12.93 0.62
C HIS A 86 9.32 13.72 0.34
N THR A 87 8.29 13.49 1.15
CA THR A 87 6.98 14.15 1.00
C THR A 87 6.48 14.79 2.29
N HIS A 88 5.48 15.66 2.13
CA HIS A 88 4.82 16.40 3.22
C HIS A 88 3.31 16.42 3.00
N LEU A 89 2.62 15.29 3.22
CA LEU A 89 1.20 15.07 2.89
C LEU A 89 0.22 16.12 3.46
N PRO A 90 0.32 16.55 4.74
CA PRO A 90 -0.59 17.56 5.28
C PRO A 90 -0.36 18.95 4.69
N TYR A 91 0.81 19.18 4.08
CA TYR A 91 1.28 20.48 3.59
C TYR A 91 1.51 20.50 2.07
N ALA A 92 1.18 19.42 1.37
CA ALA A 92 1.42 19.29 -0.06
C ALA A 92 0.61 20.29 -0.90
N SER A 93 -0.34 20.99 -0.28
CA SER A 93 -0.97 22.18 -0.84
C SER A 93 -0.07 23.42 -0.66
N GLY A 94 0.78 23.67 -1.65
CA GLY A 94 1.33 25.01 -1.84
C GLY A 94 0.23 26.06 -2.02
N GLY A 95 0.48 27.32 -1.62
CA GLY A 95 -0.40 28.44 -1.94
C GLY A 95 -1.64 28.63 -1.04
N GLY A 96 -1.64 28.12 0.19
CA GLY A 96 -2.69 28.41 1.18
C GLY A 96 -3.97 27.59 1.04
N VAL A 97 -3.93 26.50 0.27
CA VAL A 97 -5.01 25.52 0.21
C VAL A 97 -4.86 24.53 1.37
N ASN A 98 -5.96 24.07 1.96
CA ASN A 98 -5.91 23.02 2.97
C ASN A 98 -5.47 21.69 2.33
N GLY A 99 -4.58 20.96 3.01
CA GLY A 99 -4.10 19.67 2.54
C GLY A 99 -5.23 18.63 2.49
N ASP A 100 -5.39 17.98 1.34
CA ASP A 100 -6.27 16.83 1.13
C ASP A 100 -5.41 15.59 0.93
N TRP A 101 -4.90 15.05 2.04
CA TRP A 101 -3.95 13.94 2.01
C TRP A 101 -4.51 12.70 1.27
N PRO A 102 -5.80 12.30 1.37
CA PRO A 102 -6.31 11.17 0.58
C PRO A 102 -6.28 11.43 -0.92
N LYS A 103 -6.60 12.66 -1.35
CA LYS A 103 -6.51 13.04 -2.77
C LYS A 103 -5.06 13.07 -3.25
N ASN A 104 -4.14 13.58 -2.44
CA ASN A 104 -2.72 13.61 -2.76
C ASN A 104 -2.14 12.20 -2.93
N LEU A 105 -2.48 11.26 -2.05
CA LEU A 105 -2.07 9.86 -2.16
C LEU A 105 -2.58 9.20 -3.45
N LYS A 106 -3.82 9.50 -3.86
CA LYS A 106 -4.35 9.02 -5.16
C LYS A 106 -3.63 9.66 -6.35
N ALA A 107 -3.26 10.94 -6.25
CA ALA A 107 -2.50 11.62 -7.30
C ALA A 107 -1.11 10.99 -7.51
N TYR A 108 -0.43 10.57 -6.43
CA TYR A 108 0.82 9.82 -6.54
C TYR A 108 0.67 8.55 -7.37
N LEU A 109 -0.36 7.74 -7.10
CA LEU A 109 -0.63 6.52 -7.88
C LEU A 109 -0.92 6.83 -9.36
N TYR A 110 -1.67 7.90 -9.64
CA TYR A 110 -1.96 8.33 -11.01
C TYR A 110 -0.69 8.70 -11.79
N CYS A 111 0.32 9.25 -11.09
CA CYS A 111 1.63 9.57 -11.65
C CYS A 111 2.62 8.38 -11.63
N GLY A 112 2.18 7.17 -11.27
CA GLY A 112 3.04 5.97 -11.22
C GLY A 112 3.90 5.84 -9.96
N VAL A 113 3.72 6.71 -8.97
CA VAL A 113 4.40 6.61 -7.66
C VAL A 113 3.64 5.62 -6.78
N THR A 114 4.27 4.48 -6.51
CA THR A 114 3.65 3.36 -5.78
C THR A 114 4.12 3.23 -4.34
N SER A 115 5.14 4.00 -3.95
CA SER A 115 5.70 4.02 -2.60
C SER A 115 6.13 5.45 -2.24
N VAL A 116 5.79 5.89 -1.03
CA VAL A 116 6.01 7.25 -0.56
C VAL A 116 6.56 7.23 0.87
N VAL A 117 7.55 8.07 1.15
CA VAL A 117 7.99 8.38 2.51
C VAL A 117 7.56 9.80 2.86
N ASP A 118 6.80 9.94 3.94
CA ASP A 118 6.29 11.20 4.43
C ASP A 118 6.94 11.63 5.75
N PHE A 119 7.31 12.91 5.81
CA PHE A 119 7.94 13.60 6.96
C PHE A 119 7.09 14.77 7.47
N GLY A 120 5.88 14.92 6.94
CA GLY A 120 4.96 16.00 7.27
C GLY A 120 3.92 15.59 8.32
N THR A 121 3.55 14.32 8.35
CA THR A 121 2.45 13.80 9.14
C THR A 121 2.83 13.70 10.62
N TYR A 122 1.86 14.01 11.47
CA TYR A 122 2.03 13.98 12.91
C TYR A 122 1.91 12.54 13.45
N PRO A 123 2.78 12.12 14.39
CA PRO A 123 2.78 10.75 14.91
C PRO A 123 1.41 10.25 15.43
N GLU A 124 0.63 11.13 16.04
CA GLU A 124 -0.70 10.85 16.61
C GLU A 124 -1.70 10.41 15.53
N THR A 125 -1.45 10.80 14.27
CA THR A 125 -2.31 10.47 13.12
C THR A 125 -1.89 9.19 12.39
N PHE A 126 -0.74 8.60 12.74
CA PHE A 126 -0.19 7.45 12.02
C PHE A 126 -1.13 6.23 12.07
N GLU A 127 -1.61 5.86 13.26
CA GLU A 127 -2.48 4.69 13.40
C GLU A 127 -3.86 4.90 12.75
N PRO A 128 -4.55 6.04 12.96
CA PRO A 128 -5.78 6.35 12.21
C PRO A 128 -5.59 6.28 10.69
N MET A 129 -4.51 6.85 10.15
CA MET A 129 -4.23 6.82 8.71
C MET A 129 -3.96 5.40 8.20
N ARG A 130 -3.13 4.63 8.91
CA ARG A 130 -2.85 3.22 8.57
C ARG A 130 -4.13 2.41 8.54
N ARG A 131 -5.04 2.61 9.50
CA ARG A 131 -6.34 1.93 9.53
C ARG A 131 -7.19 2.29 8.30
N LEU A 132 -7.31 3.57 7.96
CA LEU A 132 -8.08 4.00 6.79
C LEU A 132 -7.53 3.42 5.47
N ILE A 133 -6.20 3.30 5.34
CA ILE A 133 -5.57 2.68 4.18
C ILE A 133 -5.79 1.17 4.17
N LYS A 134 -5.56 0.51 5.31
CA LYS A 134 -5.71 -0.95 5.47
C LYS A 134 -7.14 -1.42 5.21
N ASP A 135 -8.13 -0.67 5.69
CA ASP A 135 -9.55 -0.97 5.54
C ASP A 135 -10.07 -0.60 4.13
N GLY A 136 -9.22 -0.05 3.25
CA GLY A 136 -9.56 0.31 1.88
C GLY A 136 -10.37 1.61 1.75
N ALA A 137 -10.61 2.32 2.85
CA ALA A 137 -11.30 3.62 2.84
C ALA A 137 -10.50 4.69 2.09
N VAL A 138 -9.16 4.56 2.08
CA VAL A 138 -8.26 5.40 1.29
C VAL A 138 -7.35 4.54 0.43
N VAL A 139 -7.43 4.76 -0.89
CA VAL A 139 -6.48 4.17 -1.86
C VAL A 139 -5.19 4.97 -1.83
N ALA A 140 -4.07 4.29 -1.60
CA ALA A 140 -2.76 4.92 -1.38
C ALA A 140 -1.61 4.08 -1.94
N PRO A 141 -0.46 4.72 -2.25
CA PRO A 141 0.81 4.00 -2.38
C PRO A 141 1.20 3.34 -1.05
N ARG A 142 2.27 2.54 -1.06
CA ARG A 142 2.90 2.07 0.19
C ARG A 142 3.40 3.30 0.94
N LEU A 143 2.72 3.61 2.04
CA LEU A 143 2.98 4.82 2.81
C LEU A 143 3.89 4.50 4.00
N HIS A 144 5.08 5.09 3.98
CA HIS A 144 6.02 5.09 5.10
C HIS A 144 5.92 6.45 5.81
N LEU A 145 5.75 6.42 7.13
CA LEU A 145 5.56 7.61 7.95
C LEU A 145 6.76 7.77 8.87
N ALA A 146 7.43 8.93 8.79
CA ALA A 146 8.53 9.28 9.64
C ALA A 146 8.08 10.36 10.64
N ALA A 147 8.28 10.10 11.93
CA ALA A 147 8.04 11.10 12.96
C ALA A 147 9.04 12.25 12.80
N ARG A 148 8.54 13.48 12.89
CA ARG A 148 9.39 14.66 12.95
C ARG A 148 9.96 14.82 14.35
N MET A 149 11.27 15.01 14.43
CA MET A 149 11.98 15.28 15.68
C MET A 149 12.88 16.49 15.50
N SER A 150 12.98 17.37 16.50
CA SER A 150 13.85 18.54 16.46
C SER A 150 14.33 18.95 17.85
N THR A 151 15.28 19.87 17.92
CA THR A 151 15.63 20.54 19.18
C THR A 151 14.64 21.68 19.44
N PRO A 152 14.47 22.13 20.70
CA PRO A 152 13.67 23.32 20.99
C PRO A 152 14.09 24.53 20.15
N GLY A 153 13.12 25.12 19.44
CA GLY A 153 13.35 26.23 18.51
C GLY A 153 14.14 25.88 17.22
N GLY A 154 14.42 24.60 16.98
CA GLY A 154 15.14 24.12 15.80
C GLY A 154 14.22 23.88 14.59
N HIS A 155 14.82 23.49 13.46
CA HIS A 155 14.05 23.22 12.24
C HIS A 155 13.10 22.04 12.41
N GLY A 156 11.81 22.28 12.14
CA GLY A 156 10.72 21.38 12.43
C GLY A 156 9.86 21.83 13.60
N ALA A 157 10.42 22.55 14.58
CA ALA A 157 9.73 23.07 15.77
C ALA A 157 9.24 24.52 15.61
N GLU A 158 9.59 25.21 14.51
CA GLU A 158 9.23 26.61 14.31
C GLU A 158 7.72 26.82 14.17
N GLY A 159 7.26 28.05 14.41
CA GLY A 159 5.87 28.44 14.21
C GLY A 159 4.88 27.74 15.15
N GLY A 160 5.31 27.39 16.38
CA GLY A 160 4.48 26.72 17.38
C GLY A 160 4.32 25.21 17.17
N ARG A 161 5.17 24.60 16.32
CA ARG A 161 5.11 23.15 16.01
C ARG A 161 5.77 22.27 17.07
N GLY A 162 6.69 22.84 17.86
CA GLY A 162 7.33 22.14 18.98
C GLY A 162 6.36 21.73 20.08
N ASP A 163 5.31 22.52 20.31
CA ASP A 163 4.42 22.34 21.47
C ASP A 163 3.44 21.16 21.36
N PHE A 164 3.28 20.58 20.16
CA PHE A 164 2.26 19.55 19.92
C PHE A 164 2.58 18.54 18.80
N PHE A 165 3.36 18.91 17.78
CA PHE A 165 3.43 18.15 16.53
C PHE A 165 4.82 17.58 16.20
N SER A 166 5.87 18.19 16.72
CA SER A 166 7.25 17.73 16.57
C SER A 166 7.74 17.21 17.91
N LEU A 167 8.32 16.02 17.90
CA LEU A 167 8.96 15.50 19.10
C LEU A 167 10.22 16.34 19.38
N GLU A 168 10.13 17.21 20.37
CA GLU A 168 11.28 17.99 20.81
C GLU A 168 12.20 17.12 21.66
N VAL A 169 13.47 17.08 21.28
CA VAL A 169 14.51 16.30 21.94
C VAL A 169 15.71 17.19 22.23
N THR A 170 16.20 17.12 23.46
CA THR A 170 17.29 17.96 23.96
C THR A 170 18.63 17.22 24.03
N SER A 171 18.61 15.89 23.82
CA SER A 171 19.82 15.07 23.84
C SER A 171 19.76 13.89 22.87
N PRO A 172 20.91 13.34 22.44
CA PRO A 172 20.96 12.12 21.64
C PRO A 172 20.36 10.90 22.35
N ARG A 173 20.35 10.88 23.69
CA ARG A 173 19.73 9.79 24.47
C ARG A 173 18.22 9.83 24.33
N GLU A 174 17.64 11.01 24.47
CA GLU A 174 16.20 11.24 24.33
C GLU A 174 15.73 10.92 22.91
N ALA A 175 16.47 11.39 21.89
CA ALA A 175 16.19 11.09 20.48
C ALA A 175 16.18 9.60 20.15
N ARG A 176 16.92 8.76 20.87
CA ARG A 176 16.92 7.29 20.69
C ARG A 176 15.82 6.57 21.45
N ALA A 177 15.23 7.21 22.45
CA ALA A 177 14.22 6.61 23.32
C ALA A 177 12.79 6.83 22.82
N ALA A 178 12.60 7.88 22.00
CA ALA A 178 11.35 8.20 21.31
C ALA A 178 11.22 7.39 20.00
#